data_AF-A0A537CFK5-F1
#
_entry.id   AF-A0A537CFK5-F1
#
_cell.length_a   1.000
_cell.length_b   1.000
_cell.length_c   1.000
_cell.angle_alpha   90.00
_cell.angle_beta   90.00
_cell.angle_gamma   90.00
#
_symmetry.space_group_name_H-M   'P 1'
#
loop_
_entity.id
_entity.type
_entity.pdbx_description
1 polymer ?
#
loop_
_entity_poly.entity_id
_entity_poly.type
_entity_poly.pdbx_seq_one_letter_code
_entity_poly.pdbx_strand_id
1 'polypeptide(L)'
;MGTTRKEPRTPTKQHKARTHVSLRLHTDVYEKLKKEAKEKQISVSDIASQGIRRYVDWDLPAERFGQVSVPKPVIKLLYEKLDEDEAREVGRKQGEAMTEFATFYYKTASLEKYLDLLDLQSIPSQITYEHTFNGKTHTVILRHNRGLRTSQSLGEALRVMMNSIGRLAIIKETDEQVLATTDKS
;
A
#
# COMPACT_ATOMS: atom_id res chain seq x y z
N MET A 1 32.98 -37.59 19.43
CA MET A 1 32.65 -36.92 18.14
C MET A 1 31.24 -36.34 18.27
N GLY A 2 31.13 -35.05 18.61
CA GLY A 2 29.84 -34.37 18.76
C GLY A 2 29.45 -33.65 17.48
N THR A 3 28.33 -34.03 16.88
CA THR A 3 27.78 -33.40 15.69
C THR A 3 26.98 -32.16 16.07
N THR A 4 27.52 -30.97 15.81
CA THR A 4 26.82 -29.69 16.01
C THR A 4 25.80 -29.49 14.88
N ARG A 5 24.52 -29.54 15.23
CA ARG A 5 23.39 -29.19 14.36
C ARG A 5 23.43 -27.67 14.12
N LYS A 6 23.69 -27.22 12.88
CA LYS A 6 23.60 -25.80 12.52
C LYS A 6 22.12 -25.41 12.43
N GLU A 7 21.70 -24.44 13.23
CA GLU A 7 20.39 -23.81 13.10
C GLU A 7 20.24 -23.07 11.75
N PRO A 8 19.03 -23.01 11.16
CA PRO A 8 18.79 -22.26 9.93
C PRO A 8 18.94 -20.76 10.20
N ARG A 9 19.84 -20.11 9.47
CA ARG A 9 20.01 -18.65 9.53
C ARG A 9 18.78 -17.98 8.91
N THR A 10 18.15 -17.09 9.68
CA THR A 10 17.13 -16.15 9.21
C THR A 10 17.67 -15.35 8.01
N PRO A 11 16.89 -15.08 6.95
CA PRO A 11 17.38 -14.30 5.82
C PRO A 11 17.69 -12.86 6.28
N THR A 12 18.96 -12.48 6.23
CA THR A 12 19.41 -11.11 6.50
C THR A 12 18.80 -10.18 5.45
N LYS A 13 18.03 -9.15 5.87
CA LYS A 13 17.57 -8.08 4.98
C LYS A 13 18.78 -7.50 4.24
N GLN A 14 18.86 -7.68 2.93
CA GLN A 14 19.91 -7.07 2.11
C GLN A 14 19.82 -5.54 2.25
N HIS A 15 20.83 -4.91 2.86
CA HIS A 15 20.98 -3.46 2.82
C HIS A 15 21.33 -3.07 1.37
N LYS A 16 20.37 -2.46 0.66
CA LYS A 16 20.63 -1.85 -0.66
C LYS A 16 21.78 -0.84 -0.54
N ALA A 17 22.65 -0.79 -1.54
CA ALA A 17 23.74 0.18 -1.60
C ALA A 17 23.21 1.61 -1.52
N ARG A 18 23.92 2.48 -0.78
CA ARG A 18 23.58 3.91 -0.67
C ARG A 18 24.52 4.72 -1.56
N THR A 19 23.95 5.61 -2.35
CA THR A 19 24.69 6.55 -3.21
C THR A 19 24.58 7.95 -2.63
N HIS A 20 25.72 8.64 -2.48
CA HIS A 20 25.73 10.04 -2.09
C HIS A 20 25.45 10.94 -3.29
N VAL A 21 24.46 11.84 -3.17
CA VAL A 21 24.08 12.79 -4.21
C VAL A 21 23.98 14.19 -3.59
N SER A 22 24.61 15.17 -4.22
CA SER A 22 24.53 16.58 -3.79
C SER A 22 23.45 17.31 -4.59
N LEU A 23 22.47 17.91 -3.90
CA LEU A 23 21.35 18.65 -4.50
C LEU A 23 21.33 20.08 -3.97
N ARG A 24 20.92 21.04 -4.82
CA ARG A 24 20.64 22.43 -4.41
C ARG A 24 19.14 22.60 -4.21
N LEU A 25 18.75 23.22 -3.11
CA LEU A 25 17.35 23.54 -2.79
C LEU A 25 17.21 25.05 -2.61
N HIS A 26 16.05 25.59 -2.96
CA HIS A 26 15.69 26.93 -2.53
C HIS A 26 15.64 26.99 -1.00
N THR A 27 16.12 28.10 -0.43
CA THR A 27 16.24 28.26 1.01
C THR A 27 14.90 28.10 1.73
N ASP A 28 13.80 28.58 1.15
CA ASP A 28 12.46 28.46 1.73
C ASP A 28 11.98 26.99 1.81
N VAL A 29 12.33 26.16 0.82
CA VAL A 29 12.05 24.72 0.83
C VAL A 29 12.88 24.02 1.91
N TYR A 30 14.17 24.35 2.02
CA TYR A 30 15.04 23.78 3.04
C TYR A 30 14.56 24.09 4.47
N GLU A 31 14.13 25.33 4.74
CA GLU A 31 13.62 25.70 6.05
C GLU A 31 12.30 24.98 6.40
N LYS A 32 11.41 24.76 5.42
CA LYS A 32 10.21 23.92 5.61
C LYS A 32 10.58 22.48 5.96
N LEU A 33 11.53 21.88 5.24
CA LEU A 33 11.99 20.51 5.53
C LEU A 33 12.63 20.41 6.92
N LYS A 34 13.41 21.41 7.32
CA LYS A 34 14.06 21.47 8.64
C LYS A 34 13.04 21.55 9.78
N LYS A 35 11.96 22.31 9.59
CA LYS A 35 10.85 22.35 10.55
C LYS A 35 10.21 20.97 10.71
N GLU A 36 9.88 20.29 9.61
CA GLU A 36 9.26 18.96 9.69
C GLU A 36 10.20 17.90 10.25
N ALA A 37 11.49 17.99 9.93
CA ALA A 37 12.52 17.11 10.47
C ALA A 37 12.58 17.22 12.00
N LYS A 38 12.50 18.43 12.53
CA LYS A 38 12.45 18.70 13.97
C LYS A 38 11.18 18.14 14.61
N GLU A 39 10.02 18.38 14.01
CA GLU A 39 8.73 17.89 14.53
C GLU A 39 8.67 16.36 14.56
N LYS A 40 9.19 15.71 13.51
CA LYS A 40 9.23 14.24 13.38
C LYS A 40 10.43 13.57 14.05
N GLN A 41 11.36 14.34 14.62
CA GLN A 41 12.61 13.86 15.23
C GLN A 41 13.45 12.98 14.27
N ILE A 42 13.54 13.37 13.00
CA ILE A 42 14.35 12.72 11.96
C ILE A 42 15.26 13.74 11.27
N SER A 43 16.19 13.31 10.42
CA SER A 43 17.04 14.25 9.68
C SER A 43 16.32 14.81 8.44
N VAL A 44 16.77 15.97 7.95
CA VAL A 44 16.33 16.50 6.64
C VAL A 44 16.63 15.51 5.52
N SER A 45 17.76 14.79 5.62
CA SER A 45 18.15 13.74 4.67
C SER A 45 17.14 12.58 4.66
N ASP A 46 16.57 12.21 5.81
CA ASP A 46 15.54 11.18 5.90
C ASP A 46 14.26 11.62 5.20
N ILE A 47 13.81 12.86 5.42
CA ILE A 47 12.63 13.40 4.72
C ILE A 47 12.88 13.48 3.21
N ALA A 48 14.03 13.99 2.79
CA ALA A 48 14.38 14.08 1.38
C ALA A 48 14.42 12.69 0.74
N SER A 49 15.04 11.71 1.39
CA SER A 49 15.10 10.33 0.93
C SER A 49 13.71 9.70 0.82
N GLN A 50 12.83 9.92 1.80
CA GLN A 50 11.44 9.45 1.76
C GLN A 50 10.66 10.10 0.62
N GLY A 51 10.81 11.41 0.40
CA GLY A 51 10.15 12.14 -0.67
C GLY A 51 10.60 11.70 -2.06
N ILE A 52 11.91 11.59 -2.28
CA ILE A 52 12.47 11.10 -3.55
C ILE A 52 12.02 9.67 -3.83
N ARG A 53 12.05 8.81 -2.80
CA ARG A 53 11.58 7.43 -2.94
C ARG A 53 10.10 7.38 -3.30
N ARG A 54 9.26 8.15 -2.62
CA ARG A 54 7.83 8.23 -2.96
C ARG A 54 7.62 8.73 -4.38
N TYR A 55 8.37 9.73 -4.83
CA TYR A 55 8.25 10.24 -6.19
C TYR A 55 8.56 9.17 -7.24
N VAL A 56 9.63 8.40 -7.04
CA VAL A 56 10.04 7.33 -7.96
C VAL A 56 9.10 6.13 -7.89
N ASP A 57 8.78 5.67 -6.68
CA ASP A 57 8.02 4.43 -6.47
C ASP A 57 6.52 4.64 -6.71
N TRP A 58 5.97 5.85 -6.50
CA TRP A 58 4.54 6.14 -6.58
C TRP A 58 4.19 7.26 -7.57
N ASP A 59 4.67 8.50 -7.37
CA ASP A 59 4.14 9.65 -8.11
C ASP A 59 4.37 9.52 -9.63
N LEU A 60 5.57 9.12 -10.06
CA LEU A 60 5.89 8.89 -11.49
C LEU A 60 4.99 7.82 -12.15
N PRO A 61 4.81 6.62 -11.56
CA PRO A 61 3.82 5.65 -12.06
C PRO A 61 2.38 6.18 -12.02
N ALA A 62 1.96 6.81 -10.91
CA ALA A 62 0.59 7.25 -10.69
C ALA A 62 0.13 8.30 -11.71
N GLU A 63 1.01 9.25 -12.06
CA GLU A 63 0.76 10.24 -13.11
C GLU A 63 0.47 9.59 -14.47
N ARG A 64 1.21 8.54 -14.84
CA ARG A 64 0.99 7.82 -16.10
C ARG A 64 -0.34 7.07 -16.15
N PHE A 65 -0.86 6.68 -14.99
CA PHE A 65 -2.12 5.95 -14.84
C PHE A 65 -3.32 6.86 -14.52
N GLY A 66 -3.15 8.18 -14.60
CA GLY A 66 -4.25 9.14 -14.37
C GLY A 66 -4.77 9.15 -12.94
N GLN A 67 -3.95 8.78 -11.96
CA GLN A 67 -4.33 8.81 -10.55
C GLN A 67 -4.48 10.26 -10.07
N VAL A 68 -5.51 10.50 -9.25
CA VAL A 68 -5.81 11.82 -8.67
C VAL A 68 -5.88 11.74 -7.15
N SER A 69 -5.44 12.81 -6.49
CA SER A 69 -5.56 12.93 -5.03
C SER A 69 -6.89 13.57 -4.66
N VAL A 70 -7.63 12.96 -3.74
CA VAL A 70 -8.91 13.46 -3.24
C VAL A 70 -8.85 13.56 -1.72
N PRO A 71 -9.27 14.68 -1.08
CA PRO A 71 -9.30 14.80 0.36
C PRO A 71 -10.16 13.71 1.02
N LYS A 72 -9.68 13.13 2.13
CA LYS A 72 -10.39 12.08 2.87
C LYS A 72 -11.87 12.42 3.19
N PRO A 73 -12.22 13.65 3.64
CA PRO A 73 -13.62 14.00 3.90
C PRO A 73 -14.50 13.94 2.64
N VAL A 74 -13.95 14.30 1.47
CA VAL A 74 -14.68 14.22 0.18
C VAL A 74 -14.89 12.76 -0.20
N ILE A 75 -13.87 11.91 -0.08
CA ILE A 75 -14.02 10.46 -0.31
C ILE A 75 -15.12 9.89 0.58
N LYS A 76 -15.12 10.24 1.87
CA LYS A 76 -16.14 9.79 2.82
C LYS A 76 -17.55 10.19 2.38
N LEU A 77 -17.74 11.47 2.04
CA LEU A 77 -19.02 11.99 1.56
C LEU A 77 -19.50 11.28 0.28
N LEU A 78 -18.60 10.97 -0.65
CA LEU A 78 -18.94 10.25 -1.87
C LEU A 78 -19.45 8.84 -1.56
N TYR A 79 -18.73 8.09 -0.71
CA TYR A 79 -19.14 6.74 -0.33
C TYR A 79 -20.42 6.71 0.53
N GLU A 80 -20.65 7.71 1.38
CA GLU A 80 -21.89 7.81 2.17
C GLU A 80 -23.15 7.96 1.31
N LYS A 81 -23.00 8.38 0.04
CA LYS A 81 -24.12 8.52 -0.91
C LYS A 81 -24.41 7.24 -1.69
N LEU A 82 -23.52 6.25 -1.67
CA LEU A 82 -23.67 5.03 -2.44
C LEU A 82 -24.51 4.01 -1.66
N ASP A 83 -25.32 3.25 -2.39
CA ASP A 83 -25.80 1.98 -1.87
C ASP A 83 -24.69 0.90 -1.88
N GLU A 84 -25.04 -0.32 -1.46
CA GLU A 84 -24.07 -1.40 -1.41
C GLU A 84 -23.56 -1.80 -2.79
N ASP A 85 -24.46 -1.97 -3.76
CA ASP A 85 -24.14 -2.48 -5.08
C ASP A 85 -23.29 -1.46 -5.85
N GLU A 86 -23.63 -0.17 -5.71
CA GLU A 86 -22.82 0.93 -6.24
C GLU A 86 -21.42 0.97 -5.62
N ALA A 87 -21.30 0.78 -4.30
CA ALA A 87 -20.00 0.73 -3.62
C ALA A 87 -19.16 -0.48 -4.08
N ARG A 88 -19.79 -1.65 -4.25
CA ARG A 88 -19.13 -2.85 -4.80
C ARG A 88 -18.67 -2.63 -6.24
N GLU A 89 -19.49 -1.99 -7.07
CA GLU A 89 -19.13 -1.68 -8.46
C GLU A 89 -17.92 -0.73 -8.54
N VAL A 90 -17.87 0.30 -7.70
CA VAL A 90 -16.67 1.16 -7.54
C VAL A 90 -15.47 0.31 -7.14
N GLY A 91 -15.65 -0.58 -6.17
CA GLY A 91 -14.61 -1.51 -5.71
C GLY A 91 -14.10 -2.43 -6.80
N ARG A 92 -14.99 -2.97 -7.62
CA ARG A 92 -14.63 -3.83 -8.75
C ARG A 92 -13.76 -3.07 -9.75
N LYS A 93 -14.16 -1.85 -10.13
CA LYS A 93 -13.38 -0.98 -11.02
C LYS A 93 -12.03 -0.61 -10.43
N GLN A 94 -11.99 -0.34 -9.13
CA GLN A 94 -10.73 -0.10 -8.42
C GLN A 94 -9.81 -1.32 -8.45
N GLY A 95 -10.34 -2.52 -8.18
CA GLY A 95 -9.58 -3.77 -8.23
C GLY A 95 -9.03 -4.07 -9.63
N GLU A 96 -9.84 -3.88 -10.67
CA GLU A 96 -9.42 -4.00 -12.08
C GLU A 96 -8.24 -3.07 -12.39
N ALA A 97 -8.38 -1.78 -12.05
CA ALA A 97 -7.34 -0.79 -12.27
C ALA A 97 -6.06 -1.07 -11.46
N MET A 98 -6.18 -1.55 -10.22
CA MET A 98 -5.04 -1.94 -9.39
C MET A 98 -4.33 -3.18 -9.95
N THR A 99 -5.07 -4.16 -10.47
CA THR A 99 -4.50 -5.32 -11.14
C THR A 99 -3.76 -4.93 -12.43
N GLU A 100 -4.33 -4.05 -13.25
CA GLU A 100 -3.69 -3.51 -14.45
C GLU A 100 -2.40 -2.75 -14.08
N PHE A 101 -2.47 -1.87 -13.09
CA PHE A 101 -1.32 -1.13 -12.59
C PHE A 101 -0.20 -2.09 -12.13
N ALA A 102 -0.52 -3.07 -11.28
CA ALA A 102 0.45 -4.05 -10.80
C ALA A 102 1.13 -4.79 -11.97
N THR A 103 0.34 -5.22 -12.95
CA THR A 103 0.82 -5.96 -14.11
C THR A 103 1.76 -5.09 -14.95
N PHE A 104 1.40 -3.83 -15.18
CA PHE A 104 2.25 -2.92 -15.93
C PHE A 104 3.52 -2.53 -15.17
N TYR A 105 3.40 -2.21 -13.88
CA TYR A 105 4.49 -1.68 -13.07
C TYR A 105 5.49 -2.76 -12.67
N TYR A 106 5.00 -3.89 -12.15
CA TYR A 106 5.84 -5.01 -11.71
C TYR A 106 6.14 -6.02 -12.83
N LYS A 107 5.53 -5.87 -14.01
CA LYS A 107 5.65 -6.82 -15.14
C LYS A 107 5.15 -8.24 -14.83
N THR A 108 4.41 -8.40 -13.74
CA THR A 108 3.82 -9.66 -13.30
C THR A 108 2.68 -9.39 -12.30
N ALA A 109 1.74 -10.32 -12.23
CA ALA A 109 0.68 -10.36 -11.22
C ALA A 109 0.92 -11.56 -10.29
N SER A 110 1.18 -11.30 -9.02
CA SER A 110 1.30 -12.31 -7.98
C SER A 110 0.81 -11.76 -6.65
N LEU A 111 0.58 -12.64 -5.67
CA LEU A 111 0.18 -12.21 -4.33
C LEU A 111 1.21 -11.24 -3.74
N GLU A 112 2.49 -11.55 -3.88
CA GLU A 112 3.58 -10.71 -3.39
C GLU A 112 3.54 -9.32 -4.03
N LYS A 113 3.25 -9.22 -5.34
CA LYS A 113 3.14 -7.93 -6.03
C LYS A 113 1.91 -7.13 -5.67
N TYR A 114 0.81 -7.79 -5.33
CA TYR A 114 -0.33 -7.10 -4.75
C TYR A 114 -0.07 -6.62 -3.32
N LEU A 115 0.62 -7.40 -2.50
CA LEU A 115 1.04 -6.95 -1.17
C LEU A 115 2.00 -5.75 -1.26
N ASP A 116 2.97 -5.78 -2.19
CA ASP A 116 3.85 -4.64 -2.49
C ASP A 116 3.03 -3.41 -2.93
N LEU A 117 2.03 -3.59 -3.80
CA LEU A 117 1.17 -2.50 -4.28
C LEU A 117 0.30 -1.91 -3.17
N LEU A 118 -0.28 -2.74 -2.31
CA LEU A 118 -1.14 -2.29 -1.21
C LEU A 118 -0.33 -1.47 -0.19
N ASP A 119 0.90 -1.91 0.13
CA ASP A 119 1.82 -1.13 0.97
C ASP A 119 2.14 0.22 0.32
N LEU A 120 2.45 0.23 -0.97
CA LEU A 120 2.72 1.44 -1.73
C LEU A 120 1.52 2.41 -1.75
N GLN A 121 0.32 1.90 -1.99
CA GLN A 121 -0.94 2.66 -2.02
C GLN A 121 -1.37 3.18 -0.65
N SER A 122 -0.93 2.55 0.43
CA SER A 122 -1.25 2.98 1.80
C SER A 122 -0.79 4.43 2.09
N ILE A 123 0.35 4.81 1.50
CA ILE A 123 1.00 6.11 1.68
C ILE A 123 0.14 7.26 1.13
N PRO A 124 -0.20 7.32 -0.18
CA PRO A 124 -1.02 8.39 -0.74
C PRO A 124 -2.48 8.33 -0.26
N SER A 125 -3.00 7.13 0.00
CA SER A 125 -4.41 6.95 0.32
C SER A 125 -4.76 7.29 1.76
N GLN A 126 -3.78 7.46 2.67
CA GLN A 126 -4.01 7.60 4.12
C GLN A 126 -4.85 6.43 4.68
N ILE A 127 -4.52 5.23 4.23
CA ILE A 127 -5.04 3.96 4.74
C ILE A 127 -3.87 3.29 5.45
N THR A 128 -4.08 2.82 6.68
CA THR A 128 -3.07 2.00 7.36
C THR A 128 -3.13 0.60 6.78
N TYR A 129 -1.99 0.15 6.25
CA TYR A 129 -1.81 -1.20 5.72
C TYR A 129 -1.04 -2.06 6.75
N GLU A 130 -1.58 -3.23 7.06
CA GLU A 130 -0.89 -4.27 7.83
C GLU A 130 -0.99 -5.59 7.09
N HIS A 131 0.11 -6.35 7.05
CA HIS A 131 0.15 -7.71 6.51
C HIS A 131 0.85 -8.66 7.47
N THR A 132 0.24 -9.82 7.70
CA THR A 132 0.83 -10.92 8.47
C THR A 132 0.71 -12.24 7.73
N PHE A 133 1.64 -13.16 8.02
CA PHE A 133 1.64 -14.51 7.48
C PHE A 133 2.03 -15.51 8.57
N ASN A 134 1.19 -16.51 8.80
CA ASN A 134 1.40 -17.50 9.87
C ASN A 134 1.97 -18.85 9.36
N GLY A 135 2.46 -18.89 8.11
CA GLY A 135 2.93 -20.12 7.46
C GLY A 135 1.87 -20.80 6.59
N LYS A 136 0.58 -20.55 6.85
CA LYS A 136 -0.55 -21.09 6.09
C LYS A 136 -1.43 -20.03 5.46
N THR A 137 -1.69 -18.92 6.14
CA THR A 137 -2.69 -17.92 5.74
C THR A 137 -2.07 -16.54 5.75
N HIS A 138 -2.30 -15.78 4.68
CA HIS A 138 -1.99 -14.35 4.61
C HIS A 138 -3.19 -13.57 5.15
N THR A 139 -2.94 -12.61 6.03
CA THR A 139 -3.96 -11.68 6.54
C THR A 139 -3.54 -10.26 6.18
N VAL A 140 -4.41 -9.55 5.46
CA VAL A 140 -4.27 -8.14 5.11
C VAL A 140 -5.32 -7.34 5.86
N ILE A 141 -4.92 -6.22 6.46
CA ILE A 141 -5.82 -5.27 7.11
C ILE A 141 -5.62 -3.88 6.49
N LEU A 142 -6.72 -3.28 6.05
CA LEU A 142 -6.78 -1.91 5.53
C LEU A 142 -7.65 -1.07 6.46
N ARG A 143 -7.03 -0.23 7.32
CA ARG A 143 -7.77 0.68 8.20
C ARG A 143 -7.92 2.04 7.54
N HIS A 144 -9.14 2.51 7.37
CA HIS A 144 -9.44 3.74 6.64
C HIS A 144 -10.31 4.72 7.44
N ASN A 145 -11.19 4.25 8.32
CA ASN A 145 -12.16 5.05 9.10
C ASN A 145 -13.01 5.96 8.20
N ARG A 146 -13.76 5.35 7.26
CA ARG A 146 -14.54 6.06 6.21
C ARG A 146 -15.96 5.51 6.01
N GLY A 147 -16.44 4.65 6.90
CA GLY A 147 -17.77 4.08 6.84
C GLY A 147 -17.84 2.82 5.97
N LEU A 148 -18.93 2.07 6.17
CA LEU A 148 -19.10 0.72 5.63
C LEU A 148 -19.01 0.66 4.10
N ARG A 149 -19.54 1.65 3.37
CA ARG A 149 -19.49 1.68 1.89
C ARG A 149 -18.06 1.75 1.36
N THR A 150 -17.15 2.44 2.05
CA THR A 150 -15.73 2.39 1.69
C THR A 150 -15.17 0.99 1.89
N SER A 151 -15.54 0.33 2.99
CA SER A 151 -15.09 -1.04 3.29
C SER A 151 -15.59 -2.04 2.27
N GLN A 152 -16.83 -1.88 1.82
CA GLN A 152 -17.42 -2.73 0.78
C GLN A 152 -16.70 -2.56 -0.56
N SER A 153 -16.37 -1.33 -0.93
CA SER A 153 -15.57 -1.06 -2.13
C SER A 153 -14.16 -1.67 -2.03
N LEU A 154 -13.43 -1.40 -0.94
CA LEU A 154 -12.08 -1.95 -0.73
C LEU A 154 -12.09 -3.49 -0.65
N GLY A 155 -13.11 -4.05 0.00
CA GLY A 155 -13.33 -5.50 0.06
C GLY A 155 -13.53 -6.13 -1.30
N GLU A 156 -14.33 -5.51 -2.16
CA GLU A 156 -14.54 -5.97 -3.53
C GLU A 156 -13.27 -5.81 -4.39
N ALA A 157 -12.55 -4.70 -4.24
CA ALA A 157 -11.27 -4.49 -4.91
C ALA A 157 -10.27 -5.61 -4.56
N LEU A 158 -10.16 -5.97 -3.27
CA LEU A 158 -9.32 -7.08 -2.82
C LEU A 158 -9.78 -8.43 -3.38
N ARG A 159 -11.09 -8.69 -3.49
CA ARG A 159 -11.61 -9.91 -4.13
C ARG A 159 -11.20 -9.98 -5.60
N VAL A 160 -11.39 -8.89 -6.35
CA VAL A 160 -11.01 -8.83 -7.77
C VAL A 160 -9.53 -9.09 -7.95
N MET A 161 -8.67 -8.42 -7.16
CA MET A 161 -7.22 -8.64 -7.21
C MET A 161 -6.86 -10.10 -6.91
N MET A 162 -7.42 -10.71 -5.86
CA MET A 162 -7.10 -12.10 -5.53
C MET A 162 -7.60 -13.08 -6.59
N ASN A 163 -8.79 -12.86 -7.12
CA ASN A 163 -9.37 -13.69 -8.18
C ASN A 163 -8.54 -13.62 -9.47
N SER A 164 -7.95 -12.48 -9.83
CA SER A 164 -7.12 -12.36 -11.04
C SER A 164 -5.83 -13.18 -10.99
N ILE A 165 -5.43 -13.68 -9.82
CA ILE A 165 -4.31 -14.62 -9.65
C ILE A 165 -4.78 -16.01 -9.21
N GLY A 166 -6.07 -16.34 -9.42
CA GLY A 166 -6.64 -17.66 -9.13
C GLY A 166 -6.79 -17.96 -7.64
N ARG A 167 -6.91 -16.94 -6.78
CA ARG A 167 -7.00 -17.09 -5.33
C ARG A 167 -8.34 -16.59 -4.81
N LEU A 168 -8.87 -17.30 -3.83
CA LEU A 168 -10.02 -16.84 -3.06
C LEU A 168 -9.56 -16.04 -1.84
N ALA A 169 -10.34 -15.02 -1.50
CA ALA A 169 -10.19 -14.24 -0.29
C ALA A 169 -11.50 -14.22 0.50
N ILE A 170 -11.38 -14.49 1.80
CA ILE A 170 -12.46 -14.26 2.76
C ILE A 170 -12.32 -12.82 3.24
N ILE A 171 -13.38 -12.03 3.03
CA ILE A 171 -13.41 -10.61 3.39
C ILE A 171 -14.30 -10.41 4.61
N LYS A 172 -13.81 -9.63 5.58
CA LYS A 172 -14.59 -9.11 6.71
C LYS A 172 -14.54 -7.58 6.68
N GLU A 173 -15.71 -6.97 6.82
CA GLU A 173 -15.89 -5.53 6.67
C GLU A 173 -16.47 -4.94 7.95
N THR A 174 -16.01 -3.74 8.28
CA THR A 174 -16.53 -2.87 9.33
C THR A 174 -16.39 -1.43 8.86
N ASP A 175 -17.09 -0.48 9.46
CA ASP A 175 -17.01 0.94 9.11
C ASP A 175 -15.59 1.54 9.12
N GLU A 176 -14.68 0.90 9.86
CA GLU A 176 -13.33 1.37 10.11
C GLU A 176 -12.29 0.70 9.21
N GLN A 177 -12.51 -0.56 8.85
CA GLN A 177 -11.49 -1.39 8.24
C GLN A 177 -12.06 -2.56 7.42
N VAL A 178 -11.21 -3.05 6.53
CA VAL A 178 -11.37 -4.30 5.80
C VAL A 178 -10.27 -5.26 6.20
N LEU A 179 -10.65 -6.50 6.47
CA LEU A 179 -9.72 -7.61 6.68
C LEU A 179 -9.93 -8.65 5.57
N ALA A 180 -8.85 -9.03 4.90
CA ALA A 180 -8.85 -10.07 3.87
C ALA A 180 -7.90 -11.20 4.26
N THR A 181 -8.38 -12.45 4.16
CA THR A 181 -7.56 -13.64 4.38
C THR A 181 -7.56 -14.55 3.18
N THR A 182 -6.39 -15.03 2.78
CA THR A 182 -6.20 -16.00 1.68
C THR A 182 -5.17 -17.06 2.09
N ASP A 183 -5.47 -18.33 1.81
CA ASP A 183 -4.61 -19.46 2.16
C ASP A 183 -3.48 -19.64 1.17
N LYS A 184 -2.28 -19.96 1.65
CA LYS A 184 -1.09 -20.29 0.85
C LYS A 184 -1.47 -21.42 -0.12
N SER A 185 -1.39 -21.11 -1.41
CA SER A 185 -1.55 -22.07 -2.50
C SER A 185 -0.40 -23.05 -2.50
#